data_AF-A0A388KMI6-F1
#
_entry.id   AF-A0A388KMI6-F1
#
_cell.length_a   1.000
_cell.length_b   1.000
_cell.length_c   1.000
_cell.angle_alpha   90.00
_cell.angle_beta   90.00
_cell.angle_gamma   90.00
#
_symmetry.space_group_name_H-M   'P 1'
#
loop_
_entity.id
_entity.type
_entity.pdbx_description
1 polymer ?
#
loop_
_entity_poly.entity_id
_entity_poly.type
_entity_poly.pdbx_seq_one_letter_code
_entity_poly.pdbx_strand_id
1 'polypeptide(L)'
;MKEGEEAGPAPQIVTRQDGKWQDSGLAPTDSLVYDAVVCGGTLGIFFATALALKGKKVAIVERLQLRGDNPESEKKKKKKKKKKERKE
;
A
#
# COMPACT_ATOMS: atom_id res chain seq x y z
N MET A 1 -9.63 -16.05 32.16
CA MET A 1 -10.19 -15.51 30.89
C MET A 1 -11.23 -16.51 30.43
N LYS A 2 -12.38 -16.06 29.93
CA LYS A 2 -13.39 -16.99 29.41
C LYS A 2 -12.94 -17.46 28.02
N GLU A 3 -12.92 -18.77 27.81
CA GLU A 3 -12.48 -19.40 26.56
C GLU A 3 -13.65 -20.16 25.93
N GLY A 4 -13.62 -20.32 24.60
CA GLY A 4 -14.65 -21.06 23.87
C GLY A 4 -15.97 -20.29 23.68
N GLU A 5 -17.08 -21.01 23.69
CA GLU A 5 -18.43 -20.49 23.40
C GLU A 5 -18.87 -19.37 24.37
N GLU A 6 -18.34 -19.37 25.60
CA GLU A 6 -18.58 -18.32 26.59
C GLU A 6 -17.92 -16.96 26.27
N ALA A 7 -16.97 -16.91 25.33
CA ALA A 7 -16.32 -15.67 24.91
C ALA A 7 -17.22 -14.78 24.04
N GLY A 8 -18.37 -15.30 23.59
CA GLY A 8 -19.26 -14.63 22.66
C GLY A 8 -18.78 -14.72 21.20
N PRO A 9 -19.57 -14.20 20.25
CA PRO A 9 -19.20 -14.24 18.84
C PRO A 9 -17.92 -13.44 18.58
N ALA A 10 -17.09 -13.92 17.65
CA ALA A 10 -15.85 -13.26 17.29
C ALA A 10 -16.11 -11.79 16.87
N PRO A 11 -15.29 -10.83 17.35
CA PRO A 11 -15.48 -9.43 17.02
C PRO A 11 -15.30 -9.20 15.52
N GLN A 12 -16.21 -8.42 14.93
CA GLN A 12 -16.11 -8.02 13.53
C GLN A 12 -15.14 -6.84 13.40
N ILE A 13 -13.88 -7.14 13.12
CA ILE A 13 -12.78 -6.15 13.05
C ILE A 13 -12.71 -5.48 11.66
N VAL A 14 -13.30 -6.11 10.65
CA VAL A 14 -13.27 -5.63 9.26
C VAL A 14 -14.67 -5.21 8.83
N THR A 15 -14.75 -4.04 8.21
CA THR A 15 -15.96 -3.59 7.53
C THR A 15 -15.77 -3.78 6.04
N ARG A 16 -16.62 -4.60 5.41
CA ARG A 16 -16.65 -4.73 3.96
C ARG A 16 -17.55 -3.65 3.38
N GLN A 17 -17.01 -2.85 2.46
CA GLN A 17 -17.81 -1.97 1.62
C GLN A 17 -17.73 -2.47 0.18
N ASP A 18 -18.89 -2.83 -0.39
CA ASP A 18 -19.00 -3.00 -1.83
C ASP A 18 -19.17 -1.60 -2.45
N GLY A 19 -18.04 -0.95 -2.71
CA GLY A 19 -18.01 0.39 -3.32
C GLY A 19 -18.44 0.34 -4.78
N LYS A 20 -19.30 1.28 -5.21
CA LYS A 20 -19.49 1.57 -6.62
C LYS A 20 -18.40 2.55 -7.03
N TRP A 21 -17.58 2.16 -8.01
CA TRP A 21 -16.60 3.07 -8.60
C TRP A 21 -17.32 4.25 -9.24
N GLN A 22 -17.03 5.46 -8.78
CA GLN A 22 -17.52 6.70 -9.38
C GLN A 22 -16.36 7.35 -10.11
N ASP A 23 -16.61 7.79 -11.34
CA ASP A 23 -15.64 8.55 -12.11
C ASP A 23 -15.34 9.87 -11.37
N SER A 24 -14.05 10.10 -11.06
CA SER A 24 -13.60 11.32 -10.38
C SER A 24 -13.70 12.58 -11.23
N GLY A 25 -14.04 12.47 -12.53
CA GLY A 25 -14.14 13.61 -13.45
C GLY A 25 -12.79 14.25 -13.80
N LEU A 26 -11.68 13.71 -13.28
CA LEU A 26 -10.33 14.03 -13.72
C LEU A 26 -10.13 13.36 -15.09
N ALA A 27 -10.10 14.17 -16.15
CA ALA A 27 -9.95 13.69 -17.51
C ALA A 27 -8.81 12.65 -17.62
N PRO A 28 -9.05 11.48 -18.22
CA PRO A 28 -8.06 10.43 -18.27
C PRO A 28 -6.92 10.88 -19.18
N THR A 29 -5.76 11.20 -18.60
CA THR A 29 -4.54 10.92 -19.34
C THR A 29 -4.49 9.40 -19.47
N ASP A 30 -4.47 8.85 -20.68
CA ASP A 30 -4.52 7.41 -20.99
C ASP A 30 -3.57 6.52 -20.15
N SER A 31 -2.58 7.14 -19.49
CA SER A 31 -1.64 6.53 -18.56
C SER A 31 -2.19 6.18 -17.17
N LEU A 32 -3.38 6.63 -16.77
CA LEU A 32 -3.91 6.49 -15.39
C LEU A 32 -5.09 5.52 -15.25
N VAL A 33 -5.40 4.73 -16.28
CA VAL A 33 -6.46 3.72 -16.21
C VAL A 33 -5.92 2.41 -15.63
N TYR A 34 -6.46 2.00 -14.48
CA TYR A 34 -6.13 0.76 -13.78
C TYR A 34 -7.38 -0.10 -13.59
N ASP A 35 -7.21 -1.42 -13.65
CA ASP A 35 -8.27 -2.39 -13.35
C ASP A 35 -8.57 -2.48 -11.84
N ALA A 36 -7.57 -2.20 -11.00
CA ALA A 36 -7.69 -2.24 -9.55
C ALA A 36 -6.67 -1.32 -8.86
N VAL A 37 -7.03 -0.85 -7.66
CA VAL A 37 -6.12 -0.16 -6.73
C VAL A 37 -6.00 -0.99 -5.46
N VAL A 38 -4.77 -1.24 -5.01
CA VAL A 38 -4.49 -1.98 -3.77
C VAL A 38 -3.89 -1.04 -2.74
N CYS A 39 -4.57 -0.92 -1.60
CA CYS A 39 -4.11 -0.12 -0.48
C CYS A 39 -3.44 -1.01 0.57
N GLY A 40 -2.23 -0.66 1.01
CA GLY A 40 -1.53 -1.34 2.11
C GLY A 40 -0.12 -1.83 1.76
N GLY A 41 0.57 -2.31 2.80
CA GLY A 41 2.00 -2.61 2.75
C GLY A 41 2.30 -3.98 2.13
N THR A 42 3.06 -4.80 2.84
CA THR A 42 3.62 -6.06 2.31
C THR A 42 2.59 -7.00 1.69
N LEU A 43 1.44 -7.21 2.35
CA LEU A 43 0.40 -8.09 1.80
C LEU A 43 -0.27 -7.50 0.55
N GLY A 44 -0.46 -6.18 0.53
CA GLY A 44 -0.99 -5.46 -0.63
C GLY A 44 -0.08 -5.61 -1.85
N ILE A 45 1.24 -5.58 -1.65
CA ILE A 45 2.22 -5.81 -2.72
C ILE A 45 2.07 -7.21 -3.30
N PHE A 46 2.03 -8.26 -2.48
CA PHE A 46 1.87 -9.64 -2.98
C PHE A 46 0.59 -9.82 -3.77
N PHE A 47 -0.51 -9.23 -3.29
CA PHE A 47 -1.79 -9.29 -3.99
C PHE A 47 -1.75 -8.54 -5.33
N ALA A 48 -1.18 -7.34 -5.34
CA ALA A 48 -0.98 -6.56 -6.56
C ALA A 48 -0.07 -7.30 -7.56
N THR A 49 1.00 -7.96 -7.11
CA THR A 49 1.86 -8.79 -7.95
C THR A 49 1.08 -9.96 -8.56
N ALA A 50 0.26 -10.65 -7.77
CA ALA A 50 -0.55 -11.75 -8.29
C ALA A 50 -1.55 -11.29 -9.38
N LEU A 51 -2.16 -10.12 -9.20
CA LEU A 51 -3.04 -9.51 -10.21
C LEU A 51 -2.26 -9.05 -11.45
N ALA A 52 -1.08 -8.46 -11.28
CA ALA A 52 -0.22 -8.05 -12.38
C ALA A 52 0.26 -9.26 -13.22
N LEU A 53 0.59 -10.39 -12.57
CA LEU A 53 0.93 -11.64 -13.24
C LEU A 53 -0.25 -12.22 -14.04
N LYS A 54 -1.49 -11.87 -13.69
CA LYS A 54 -2.70 -12.19 -14.46
C LYS A 54 -2.99 -11.16 -15.58
N GLY A 55 -2.07 -10.24 -15.84
CA GLY A 55 -2.18 -9.23 -16.89
C GLY A 55 -3.05 -8.03 -16.55
N LYS A 56 -3.39 -7.82 -15.27
CA LYS A 56 -4.18 -6.66 -14.83
C LYS A 56 -3.29 -5.43 -14.59
N LYS A 57 -3.76 -4.25 -14.97
CA LYS A 57 -3.14 -2.97 -14.63
C LYS A 57 -3.53 -2.61 -13.20
N VAL A 58 -2.59 -2.68 -12.25
CA VAL A 58 -2.88 -2.44 -10.83
C VAL A 58 -2.06 -1.27 -10.32
N ALA A 59 -2.72 -0.34 -9.62
CA ALA A 59 -2.06 0.72 -8.86
C ALA A 59 -1.92 0.32 -7.39
N ILE A 60 -0.83 0.73 -6.73
CA ILE A 60 -0.58 0.45 -5.31
C ILE A 60 -0.51 1.77 -4.56
N VAL A 61 -1.24 1.87 -3.45
CA VAL A 61 -1.22 3.02 -2.54
C VAL A 61 -0.74 2.54 -1.17
N GLU A 62 0.40 3.04 -0.72
CA GLU A 62 0.99 2.71 0.57
C GLU A 62 1.46 3.98 1.27
N ARG A 63 1.34 4.03 2.58
CA ARG A 63 1.76 5.20 3.38
C ARG A 63 3.27 5.39 3.34
N LEU A 64 4.02 4.29 3.27
CA LEU A 64 5.49 4.28 3.31
C LEU A 64 6.09 4.11 1.91
N GLN A 65 7.28 4.67 1.70
CA GLN A 65 8.05 4.38 0.49
C GLN A 65 8.41 2.88 0.44
N LEU A 66 8.08 2.25 -0.69
CA LEU A 66 8.49 0.88 -0.99
C LEU A 66 10.03 0.81 -0.96
N ARG A 67 10.57 0.02 -0.04
CA ARG A 67 12.00 -0.27 0.05
C ARG A 67 12.33 -1.40 -0.92
N GLY A 68 12.49 -1.07 -2.19
CA GLY A 68 13.28 -1.91 -3.08
C GLY A 68 14.76 -1.69 -2.78
N ASP A 69 15.61 -2.66 -3.10
CA ASP A 69 17.08 -2.55 -3.10
C ASP A 69 17.57 -1.52 -4.15
N ASN A 70 17.12 -0.27 -4.02
CA ASN A 70 17.56 0.84 -4.83
C ASN A 70 18.65 1.59 -4.04
N PRO A 71 19.93 1.54 -4.49
CA PRO A 71 21.06 2.14 -3.79
C PRO A 71 20.96 3.67 -3.60
N GLU A 72 20.02 4.34 -4.26
CA GLU A 72 19.76 5.78 -4.04
C GLU A 72 19.07 6.10 -2.70
N SER A 73 18.25 5.19 -2.17
CA SER A 73 17.49 5.42 -0.94
C SER A 73 18.40 5.48 0.30
N GLU A 74 19.46 4.66 0.32
CA GLU A 74 20.57 4.68 1.29
C GLU A 74 21.38 6.00 1.25
N LYS A 75 21.70 6.48 0.04
CA LYS A 75 22.56 7.67 -0.15
C LYS A 75 21.93 8.94 0.40
N LYS A 76 20.61 9.12 0.28
CA LYS A 76 19.91 10.30 0.83
C LYS A 76 19.92 10.33 2.37
N LYS A 77 19.82 9.18 3.04
CA LYS A 77 19.91 9.09 4.51
C LYS A 77 21.31 9.39 5.02
N LYS A 78 22.36 8.83 4.39
CA LYS A 78 23.76 9.14 4.72
C LYS A 78 24.11 10.61 4.52
N LYS A 79 23.64 11.25 3.43
CA LYS A 79 23.87 12.69 3.20
C LYS A 79 23.18 13.59 4.24
N LYS A 80 21.95 13.27 4.66
CA LYS A 80 21.26 14.04 5.71
C LYS A 80 21.91 13.91 7.08
N LYS A 81 22.38 12.70 7.46
CA LYS A 81 23.09 12.48 8.73
C LYS A 81 24.42 13.24 8.78
N LYS A 82 25.22 13.16 7.71
CA LYS A 82 26.54 13.82 7.61
C LYS A 82 26.47 15.35 7.55
N LYS A 83 25.33 15.92 7.09
CA LYS A 83 25.10 17.38 7.07
C LYS A 83 24.60 17.91 8.43
N LYS A 84 24.00 17.04 9.26
CA LYS A 84 23.58 17.38 10.63
C LYS A 84 24.77 17.38 11.59
N GLU A 85 25.63 16.36 11.51
CA GLU A 85 26.87 16.24 12.31
C GLU A 85 27.95 17.28 11.97
N ARG A 86 27.81 18.01 10.85
CA ARG A 86 28.72 19.11 10.46
C ARG A 86 28.17 20.51 10.81
N LYS A 87 26.98 20.57 11.42
CA LYS A 87 26.30 21.82 11.80
C LYS A 87 26.06 21.93 13.32
N GLU A 88 26.45 20.92 14.08
CA GLU A 88 26.72 20.98 15.54
C GLU A 88 28.23 21.13 15.73
#